data_AF-A0A2S0MTH9-F1
#
_entry.id   AF-A0A2S0MTH9-F1
#
_cell.length_a   1.000
_cell.length_b   1.000
_cell.length_c   1.000
_cell.angle_alpha   90.00
_cell.angle_beta   90.00
_cell.angle_gamma   90.00
#
_symmetry.space_group_name_H-M   'P 1'
#
loop_
_entity.id
_entity.type
_entity.pdbx_description
1 polymer ?
#
loop_
_entity_poly.entity_id
_entity_poly.type
_entity_poly.pdbx_seq_one_letter_code
_entity_poly.pdbx_strand_id
1 'polypeptide(L)'
;MLHTLLLLLVFPLAALAQDDDPMALQRCVWRCLADSKGADDPVYHQCVADHCSEREYGAAETALPQQWSHGTASDGVTRFAGVAAPSGDGSGFYYMCDGRGQSYVMLYAADAPAGPMTLFVSGQRFPVVLDRSRQQLTANMQPRGPFLTQVIGAPETGRLSAVDAGGKTVMQVGLAQAARAVQATIAACGY
;
A
#
# COMPACT_ATOMS: atom_id res chain seq x y z
N MET A 1 49.66 -29.98 37.76
CA MET A 1 48.56 -29.63 38.68
C MET A 1 48.07 -28.25 38.27
N LEU A 2 47.06 -28.16 37.41
CA LEU A 2 45.61 -28.18 37.68
C LEU A 2 45.06 -26.76 37.88
N HIS A 3 44.22 -26.34 36.93
CA HIS A 3 43.19 -25.29 36.95
C HIS A 3 43.58 -23.80 36.83
N THR A 4 43.40 -23.26 35.62
CA THR A 4 42.86 -21.90 35.45
C THR A 4 41.52 -22.01 34.73
N LEU A 5 40.46 -21.84 35.52
CA LEU A 5 39.05 -21.94 35.14
C LEU A 5 38.68 -20.69 34.30
N LEU A 6 38.41 -20.87 33.00
CA LEU A 6 37.88 -19.81 32.13
C LEU A 6 36.35 -19.74 32.34
N LEU A 7 35.88 -18.76 33.12
CA LEU A 7 34.46 -18.47 33.30
C LEU A 7 33.88 -17.91 31.98
N LEU A 8 33.12 -18.74 31.27
CA LEU A 8 32.22 -18.34 30.19
C LEU A 8 31.00 -17.63 30.80
N LEU A 9 30.99 -16.30 30.79
CA LEU A 9 29.80 -15.49 31.04
C LEU A 9 28.86 -15.59 29.82
N VAL A 10 27.99 -16.59 29.84
CA VAL A 10 26.85 -16.72 28.92
C VAL A 10 25.77 -15.75 29.40
N PHE A 11 25.69 -14.57 28.79
CA PHE A 11 24.52 -13.72 28.92
C PHE A 11 23.37 -14.36 28.12
N PRO A 12 22.21 -14.69 28.74
CA PRO A 12 21.02 -15.01 27.98
C PRO A 12 20.55 -13.71 27.33
N LEU A 13 20.82 -13.55 26.03
CA LEU A 13 20.05 -12.65 25.20
C LEU A 13 18.59 -13.08 25.32
N ALA A 14 17.77 -12.25 25.96
CA ALA A 14 16.33 -12.37 25.87
C ALA A 14 15.97 -12.23 24.40
N ALA A 15 15.76 -13.37 23.75
CA ALA A 15 15.11 -13.43 22.46
C ALA A 15 13.70 -12.86 22.69
N LEU A 16 13.44 -11.67 22.15
CA LEU A 16 12.08 -11.20 21.94
C LEU A 16 11.49 -12.11 20.86
N ALA A 17 10.95 -13.26 21.26
CA ALA A 17 10.00 -13.99 20.44
C ALA A 17 8.77 -13.08 20.32
N GLN A 18 8.64 -12.40 19.17
CA GLN A 18 7.36 -11.88 18.75
C GLN A 18 6.50 -13.10 18.42
N ASP A 19 5.74 -13.55 19.41
CA ASP A 19 4.73 -14.59 19.26
C ASP A 19 3.57 -13.97 18.47
N ASP A 20 3.67 -13.99 17.14
CA ASP A 20 2.55 -13.69 16.25
C ASP A 20 1.55 -14.85 16.38
N ASP A 21 0.73 -14.82 17.44
CA ASP A 21 -0.17 -15.91 17.79
C ASP A 21 -1.30 -16.05 16.76
N PRO A 22 -1.28 -17.08 15.89
CA PRO A 22 -2.23 -17.22 14.80
C PRO A 22 -3.66 -17.52 15.29
N MET A 23 -3.84 -17.81 16.59
CA MET A 23 -5.12 -18.15 17.19
C MET A 23 -5.77 -16.99 17.94
N ALA A 24 -5.14 -15.83 18.05
CA ALA A 24 -5.64 -14.77 18.91
C ALA A 24 -6.90 -14.08 18.34
N LEU A 25 -7.05 -13.95 17.02
CA LEU A 25 -8.32 -13.55 16.40
C LEU A 25 -9.43 -14.58 16.70
N GLN A 26 -9.13 -15.87 16.55
CA GLN A 26 -10.10 -16.94 16.85
C GLN A 26 -10.52 -16.94 18.33
N ARG A 27 -9.59 -16.69 19.25
CA ARG A 27 -9.92 -16.54 20.68
C ARG A 27 -10.76 -15.30 20.98
N CYS A 28 -10.55 -14.20 20.26
CA CYS A 28 -11.41 -13.01 20.37
C CYS A 28 -12.84 -13.33 19.93
N VAL A 29 -12.99 -13.97 18.76
CA VAL A 29 -14.29 -14.38 18.22
C VAL A 29 -15.00 -15.36 19.17
N TRP A 30 -14.28 -16.34 19.72
CA TRP A 30 -14.84 -17.27 20.70
C TRP A 30 -15.26 -16.60 22.00
N ARG A 31 -14.52 -15.59 22.46
CA ARG A 31 -14.93 -14.80 23.63
C ARG A 31 -16.23 -14.05 23.35
N CYS A 32 -16.34 -13.35 22.22
CA CYS A 32 -17.58 -12.68 21.82
C CYS A 32 -18.76 -13.66 21.67
N LEU A 33 -18.50 -14.86 21.16
CA LEU A 33 -19.53 -15.88 21.01
C LEU A 33 -20.01 -16.40 22.38
N ALA A 34 -19.10 -16.62 23.32
CA ALA A 34 -19.41 -17.11 24.67
C ALA A 34 -20.30 -16.15 25.48
N ASP A 35 -20.16 -14.84 25.24
CA ASP A 35 -20.94 -13.80 25.91
C ASP A 35 -22.26 -13.44 25.18
N SER A 36 -22.61 -14.19 24.13
CA SER A 36 -23.80 -13.96 23.29
C SER A 36 -24.77 -15.15 23.30
N LYS A 37 -25.97 -14.99 22.70
CA LYS A 37 -26.91 -16.10 22.51
C LYS A 37 -26.57 -17.02 21.33
N GLY A 38 -25.50 -16.71 20.59
CA GLY A 38 -25.06 -17.47 19.42
C GLY A 38 -24.70 -16.56 18.25
N ALA A 39 -24.30 -17.18 17.14
CA ALA A 39 -23.74 -16.48 15.97
C ALA A 39 -24.74 -15.57 15.23
N ASP A 40 -26.04 -15.70 15.50
CA ASP A 40 -27.11 -14.85 14.93
C ASP A 40 -27.50 -13.69 15.87
N ASP A 41 -26.85 -13.54 17.02
CA ASP A 41 -27.13 -12.48 17.98
C ASP A 41 -26.52 -11.14 17.51
N PRO A 42 -27.29 -10.04 17.39
CA PRO A 42 -26.73 -8.73 17.06
C PRO A 42 -25.67 -8.26 18.05
N VAL A 43 -25.72 -8.69 19.32
CA VAL A 43 -24.70 -8.38 20.34
C VAL A 43 -23.36 -9.06 20.00
N TYR A 44 -23.40 -10.29 19.47
CA TYR A 44 -22.20 -10.98 18.98
C TYR A 44 -21.55 -10.21 17.83
N HIS A 45 -22.35 -9.79 16.84
CA HIS A 45 -21.83 -9.05 15.69
C HIS A 45 -21.22 -7.70 16.09
N GLN A 46 -21.83 -7.00 17.04
CA GLN A 46 -21.30 -5.74 17.57
C GLN A 46 -19.97 -5.96 18.32
N CYS A 47 -19.89 -6.98 19.18
CA CYS A 47 -18.65 -7.34 19.89
C CYS A 47 -17.49 -7.64 18.93
N VAL A 48 -17.74 -8.42 17.88
CA VAL A 48 -16.73 -8.73 16.87
C VAL A 48 -16.27 -7.47 16.14
N ALA A 49 -17.19 -6.58 15.76
CA ALA A 49 -16.87 -5.33 15.08
C ALA A 49 -16.04 -4.36 15.94
N ASP A 50 -16.33 -4.28 17.25
CA ASP A 50 -15.69 -3.34 18.16
C ASP A 50 -14.36 -3.84 18.73
N HIS A 51 -14.20 -5.17 18.86
CA HIS A 51 -13.10 -5.75 19.63
C HIS A 51 -12.25 -6.77 18.87
N CYS A 52 -12.75 -7.33 17.77
CA CYS A 52 -12.05 -8.36 17.00
C CYS A 52 -11.69 -7.82 15.62
N SER A 53 -10.72 -6.91 15.56
CA SER A 53 -10.23 -6.41 14.27
C SER A 53 -9.25 -7.40 13.62
N GLU A 54 -9.47 -7.72 12.35
CA GLU A 54 -8.48 -8.43 11.48
C GLU A 54 -7.16 -7.65 11.32
N ARG A 55 -7.10 -6.41 11.82
CA ARG A 55 -6.02 -5.46 11.61
C ARG A 55 -4.77 -5.69 12.46
N GLU A 56 -4.81 -6.62 13.41
CA GLU A 56 -3.65 -6.98 14.25
C GLU A 56 -3.12 -8.40 14.00
N TYR A 57 -3.72 -9.18 13.09
CA TYR A 57 -3.32 -10.58 12.81
C TYR A 57 -2.99 -10.84 11.34
N GLY A 58 -2.47 -9.84 10.64
CA GLY A 58 -2.13 -9.98 9.22
C GLY A 58 -1.29 -8.85 8.62
N ALA A 59 -0.46 -8.17 9.42
CA ALA A 59 0.39 -7.09 8.90
C ALA A 59 1.77 -7.06 9.56
N ALA A 60 2.46 -8.19 9.52
CA ALA A 60 3.91 -8.21 9.58
C ALA A 60 4.46 -9.31 8.65
N GLU A 61 3.88 -9.46 7.46
CA GLU A 61 4.77 -9.82 6.36
C GLU A 61 5.66 -8.60 6.20
N THR A 62 6.97 -8.75 6.42
CA THR A 62 7.99 -7.76 6.06
C THR A 62 7.95 -7.56 4.55
N ALA A 63 6.90 -6.90 4.07
CA ALA A 63 6.90 -6.21 2.81
C ALA A 63 8.10 -5.27 2.91
N LEU A 64 9.08 -5.46 2.02
CA LEU A 64 10.14 -4.48 1.82
C LEU A 64 9.49 -3.10 1.89
N PRO A 65 10.05 -2.14 2.67
CA PRO A 65 9.44 -0.83 2.80
C PRO A 65 9.13 -0.33 1.39
N GLN A 66 7.84 -0.14 1.10
CA GLN A 66 7.42 0.32 -0.22
C GLN A 66 8.04 1.70 -0.41
N GLN A 67 9.10 1.76 -1.21
CA GLN A 67 9.84 3.00 -1.43
C GLN A 67 9.42 3.59 -2.76
N TRP A 68 8.82 4.76 -2.69
CA TRP A 68 8.63 5.58 -3.87
C TRP A 68 9.99 5.96 -4.45
N SER A 69 10.14 5.73 -5.74
CA SER A 69 11.34 6.06 -6.51
C SER A 69 10.96 6.98 -7.65
N HIS A 70 11.96 7.69 -8.18
CA HIS A 70 11.80 8.51 -9.38
C HIS A 70 13.01 8.36 -10.30
N GLY A 71 12.80 8.60 -11.60
CA GLY A 71 13.88 8.43 -12.57
C GLY A 71 13.43 8.70 -14.01
N THR A 72 14.22 8.18 -14.95
CA THR A 72 13.89 8.18 -16.39
C THR A 72 13.44 6.78 -16.79
N ALA A 73 12.37 6.68 -17.56
CA ALA A 73 11.90 5.42 -18.12
C ALA A 73 12.89 4.90 -19.20
N SER A 74 12.63 3.68 -19.68
CA SER A 74 13.48 3.01 -20.67
C SER A 74 13.54 3.72 -22.03
N ASP A 75 12.60 4.62 -22.31
CA ASP A 75 12.59 5.45 -23.52
C ASP A 75 13.59 6.63 -23.47
N GLY A 76 14.24 6.85 -22.32
CA GLY A 76 15.23 7.91 -22.12
C GLY A 76 14.65 9.32 -22.04
N VAL A 77 13.34 9.50 -22.14
CA VAL A 77 12.68 10.82 -22.19
C VAL A 77 11.63 10.97 -21.11
N THR A 78 10.81 9.95 -20.90
CA THR A 78 9.73 9.97 -19.91
C THR A 78 10.32 9.93 -18.51
N ARG A 79 9.88 10.82 -17.63
CA ARG A 79 10.20 10.80 -16.20
C ARG A 79 9.13 10.03 -15.45
N PHE A 80 9.53 9.37 -14.37
CA PHE A 80 8.62 8.62 -13.52
C PHE A 80 8.76 8.97 -12.06
N ALA A 81 7.65 8.86 -11.34
CA ALA A 81 7.62 8.62 -9.89
C ALA A 81 6.74 7.38 -9.67
N GLY A 82 7.18 6.40 -8.90
CA GLY A 82 6.38 5.20 -8.71
C GLY A 82 6.85 4.28 -7.61
N VAL A 83 6.01 3.30 -7.31
CA VAL A 83 6.18 2.35 -6.22
C VAL A 83 5.62 1.00 -6.65
N ALA A 84 6.34 -0.07 -6.33
CA ALA A 84 5.86 -1.43 -6.53
C ALA A 84 4.70 -1.73 -5.56
N ALA A 85 3.70 -2.49 -6.03
CA ALA A 85 2.65 -2.98 -5.16
C ALA A 85 3.21 -4.01 -4.15
N PRO A 86 2.60 -4.15 -2.96
CA PRO A 86 3.11 -5.06 -1.94
C PRO A 86 2.95 -6.54 -2.33
N SER A 87 2.12 -6.86 -3.32
CA SER A 87 1.80 -8.24 -3.72
C SER A 87 2.98 -9.03 -4.28
N GLY A 88 4.09 -8.37 -4.63
CA GLY A 88 5.31 -9.03 -5.11
C GLY A 88 5.20 -9.61 -6.52
N ASP A 89 4.06 -9.45 -7.20
CA ASP A 89 3.78 -9.89 -8.58
C ASP A 89 4.40 -8.99 -9.66
N GLY A 90 5.16 -7.97 -9.26
CA GLY A 90 5.77 -6.98 -10.15
C GLY A 90 4.83 -5.86 -10.60
N SER A 91 3.58 -5.83 -10.12
CA SER A 91 2.67 -4.71 -10.35
C SER A 91 3.10 -3.45 -9.58
N GLY A 92 2.59 -2.29 -9.99
CA GLY A 92 2.94 -1.03 -9.33
C GLY A 92 2.19 0.19 -9.84
N PHE A 93 2.25 1.25 -9.04
CA PHE A 93 1.67 2.54 -9.38
C PHE A 93 2.76 3.49 -9.86
N TYR A 94 2.53 4.15 -10.99
CA TYR A 94 3.47 5.10 -11.56
C TYR A 94 2.76 6.38 -12.03
N TYR A 95 3.32 7.53 -11.68
CA TYR A 95 3.09 8.80 -12.36
C TYR A 95 4.18 9.01 -13.40
N MET A 96 3.78 9.38 -14.61
CA MET A 96 4.62 9.50 -15.80
C MET A 96 4.44 10.90 -16.40
N CYS A 97 5.53 11.54 -16.82
CA CYS A 97 5.43 12.75 -17.64
C CYS A 97 6.63 12.96 -18.55
N ASP A 98 6.48 13.85 -19.53
CA ASP A 98 7.59 14.39 -20.32
C ASP A 98 7.48 15.92 -20.48
N GLY A 99 8.53 16.52 -21.05
CA GLY A 99 8.57 17.94 -21.39
C GLY A 99 7.80 18.33 -22.66
N ARG A 100 7.03 17.42 -23.25
CA ARG A 100 6.22 17.64 -24.46
C ARG A 100 4.72 17.69 -24.16
N GLY A 101 4.33 17.71 -22.89
CA GLY A 101 2.94 17.76 -22.47
C GLY A 101 2.32 16.41 -22.12
N GLN A 102 3.05 15.29 -22.19
CA GLN A 102 2.54 14.02 -21.69
C GLN A 102 2.55 14.02 -20.16
N SER A 103 1.43 13.60 -19.58
CA SER A 103 1.26 13.42 -18.15
C SER A 103 0.14 12.43 -17.88
N TYR A 104 0.46 11.32 -17.21
CA TYR A 104 -0.50 10.25 -16.97
C TYR A 104 -0.11 9.43 -15.74
N VAL A 105 -1.08 8.71 -15.18
CA VAL A 105 -0.85 7.65 -14.20
C VAL A 105 -0.99 6.30 -14.87
N MET A 106 -0.30 5.31 -14.32
CA MET A 106 -0.25 3.94 -14.81
C MET A 106 -0.37 2.95 -13.65
N LEU A 107 -1.30 2.01 -13.78
CA LEU A 107 -1.34 0.78 -12.97
C LEU A 107 -0.64 -0.31 -13.79
N TYR A 108 0.65 -0.50 -13.51
CA TYR A 108 1.49 -1.46 -14.21
C TYR A 108 1.13 -2.88 -13.79
N ALA A 109 1.01 -3.79 -14.77
CA ALA A 109 0.67 -5.20 -14.59
C ALA A 109 -0.59 -5.46 -13.74
N ALA A 110 -1.51 -4.47 -13.67
CA ALA A 110 -2.75 -4.62 -12.93
C ALA A 110 -3.74 -5.55 -13.67
N ASP A 111 -4.24 -6.55 -12.96
CA ASP A 111 -5.25 -7.49 -13.42
C ASP A 111 -6.67 -6.92 -13.24
N ALA A 112 -7.00 -5.99 -14.14
CA ALA A 112 -8.34 -5.42 -14.26
C ALA A 112 -8.64 -4.99 -15.70
N PRO A 113 -9.92 -5.00 -16.10
CA PRO A 113 -10.33 -4.46 -17.40
C PRO A 113 -10.13 -2.94 -17.46
N ALA A 114 -10.00 -2.41 -18.67
CA ALA A 114 -10.12 -0.97 -18.91
C ALA A 114 -11.55 -0.50 -18.59
N GLY A 115 -11.69 0.75 -18.16
CA GLY A 115 -12.99 1.31 -17.81
C GLY A 115 -12.95 2.32 -16.67
N PRO A 116 -14.13 2.70 -16.15
CA PRO A 116 -14.23 3.60 -15.01
C PRO A 116 -13.65 2.95 -13.75
N MET A 117 -12.81 3.70 -13.05
CA MET A 117 -12.28 3.36 -11.72
C MET A 117 -12.32 4.58 -10.82
N THR A 118 -12.21 4.36 -9.51
CA THR A 118 -11.98 5.42 -8.54
C THR A 118 -10.59 5.24 -7.94
N LEU A 119 -9.76 6.28 -8.05
CA LEU A 119 -8.55 6.39 -7.26
C LEU A 119 -8.90 7.04 -5.92
N PHE A 120 -8.43 6.44 -4.84
CA PHE A 120 -8.53 6.99 -3.49
C PHE A 120 -7.15 7.40 -3.02
N VAL A 121 -7.01 8.61 -2.50
CA VAL A 121 -5.76 9.09 -1.86
C VAL A 121 -6.10 9.51 -0.44
N SER A 122 -5.74 8.65 0.51
CA SER A 122 -6.09 8.80 1.94
C SER A 122 -7.59 9.06 2.16
N GLY A 123 -8.43 8.34 1.40
CA GLY A 123 -9.89 8.43 1.47
C GLY A 123 -10.52 9.46 0.50
N GLN A 124 -9.74 10.39 -0.03
CA GLN A 124 -10.25 11.35 -1.02
C GLN A 124 -10.46 10.68 -2.37
N ARG A 125 -11.63 10.90 -2.99
CA ARG A 125 -12.07 10.22 -4.22
C ARG A 125 -11.69 11.00 -5.48
N PHE A 126 -11.13 10.29 -6.46
CA PHE A 126 -10.80 10.81 -7.79
C PHE A 126 -11.31 9.82 -8.86
N PRO A 127 -12.47 10.08 -9.47
CA PRO A 127 -12.96 9.24 -10.56
C PRO A 127 -12.05 9.41 -11.79
N VAL A 128 -11.71 8.28 -12.42
CA VAL A 128 -10.87 8.23 -13.62
C VAL A 128 -11.43 7.21 -14.60
N VAL A 129 -11.07 7.36 -15.87
CA VAL A 129 -11.27 6.32 -16.88
C VAL A 129 -9.89 5.83 -17.27
N LEU A 130 -9.60 4.56 -17.00
CA LEU A 130 -8.34 3.94 -17.36
C LEU A 130 -8.54 3.18 -18.68
N ASP A 131 -7.64 3.38 -19.64
CA ASP A 131 -7.59 2.65 -20.90
C ASP A 131 -6.29 1.84 -21.04
N ARG A 132 -6.19 1.00 -22.07
CA ARG A 132 -4.98 0.24 -22.42
C ARG A 132 -4.27 0.75 -23.68
N SER A 133 -4.44 2.02 -24.03
CA SER A 133 -3.75 2.64 -25.18
C SER A 133 -2.23 2.53 -25.09
N ARG A 134 -1.69 2.43 -23.87
CA ARG A 134 -0.25 2.25 -23.57
C ARG A 134 0.06 0.83 -23.07
N GLN A 135 -0.74 -0.16 -23.44
CA GLN A 135 -0.63 -1.59 -23.04
C GLN A 135 -0.91 -1.87 -21.54
N GLN A 136 -0.66 -0.90 -20.68
CA GLN A 136 -1.01 -0.89 -19.25
C GLN A 136 -2.29 -0.08 -19.02
N LEU A 137 -2.89 -0.21 -17.83
CA LEU A 137 -4.01 0.65 -17.45
C LEU A 137 -3.48 2.07 -17.19
N THR A 138 -3.89 3.03 -18.02
CA THR A 138 -3.41 4.41 -17.94
C THR A 138 -4.54 5.43 -18.01
N ALA A 139 -4.33 6.58 -17.34
CA ALA A 139 -5.25 7.71 -17.39
C ALA A 139 -4.42 9.01 -17.44
N ASN A 140 -4.75 9.89 -18.39
CA ASN A 140 -4.11 11.20 -18.47
C ASN A 140 -4.44 12.03 -17.22
N MET A 141 -3.45 12.78 -16.74
CA MET A 141 -3.56 13.60 -15.54
C MET A 141 -2.95 14.97 -15.81
N GLN A 142 -3.36 15.98 -15.04
CA GLN A 142 -2.68 17.26 -15.04
C GLN A 142 -1.50 17.20 -14.05
N PRO A 143 -0.26 17.58 -14.43
CA PRO A 143 0.91 17.54 -13.55
C PRO A 143 0.74 18.28 -12.21
N ARG A 144 -0.07 19.34 -12.19
CA ARG A 144 -0.42 20.11 -10.99
C ARG A 144 -1.92 20.06 -10.69
N GLY A 145 -2.56 18.99 -11.13
CA GLY A 145 -3.98 18.75 -10.92
C GLY A 145 -4.31 18.36 -9.47
N PRO A 146 -5.60 18.29 -9.13
CA PRO A 146 -6.05 17.98 -7.78
C PRO A 146 -5.60 16.60 -7.30
N PHE A 147 -5.52 15.60 -8.19
CA PHE A 147 -5.05 14.27 -7.85
C PHE A 147 -3.59 14.27 -7.37
N LEU A 148 -2.66 14.83 -8.16
CA LEU A 148 -1.24 14.85 -7.78
C LEU A 148 -0.97 15.78 -6.61
N THR A 149 -1.72 16.89 -6.51
CA THR A 149 -1.69 17.75 -5.32
C THR A 149 -2.08 16.96 -4.06
N GLN A 150 -3.10 16.09 -4.14
CA GLN A 150 -3.49 15.24 -3.03
C GLN A 150 -2.44 14.17 -2.70
N VAL A 151 -1.79 13.57 -3.71
CA VAL A 151 -0.69 12.62 -3.49
C VAL A 151 0.49 13.28 -2.78
N ILE A 152 0.84 14.50 -3.18
CA ILE A 152 1.92 15.29 -2.58
C ILE A 152 1.57 15.71 -1.15
N GLY A 153 0.33 16.08 -0.89
CA GLY A 153 -0.13 16.54 0.43
C GLY A 153 -0.54 15.43 1.39
N ALA A 154 -0.52 14.16 0.97
CA ALA A 154 -0.93 13.05 1.82
C ALA A 154 0.07 12.80 2.96
N PRO A 155 -0.39 12.33 4.14
CA PRO A 155 0.51 11.93 5.22
C PRO A 155 1.37 10.73 4.79
N GLU A 156 2.53 10.56 5.42
CA GLU A 156 3.44 9.42 5.18
C GLU A 156 2.78 8.06 5.44
N THR A 157 1.80 8.00 6.35
CA THR A 157 0.96 6.82 6.64
C THR A 157 -0.23 6.68 5.69
N GLY A 158 -0.37 7.60 4.74
CA GLY A 158 -1.43 7.62 3.76
C GLY A 158 -1.35 6.45 2.79
N ARG A 159 -2.47 6.21 2.10
CA ARG A 159 -2.59 5.11 1.12
C ARG A 159 -3.21 5.61 -0.17
N LEU A 160 -2.74 5.07 -1.28
CA LEU A 160 -3.39 5.19 -2.57
C LEU A 160 -4.00 3.85 -2.94
N SER A 161 -5.28 3.85 -3.31
CA SER A 161 -5.98 2.66 -3.79
C SER A 161 -6.66 2.93 -5.13
N ALA A 162 -6.63 1.96 -6.03
CA ALA A 162 -7.44 1.93 -7.23
C ALA A 162 -8.56 0.90 -7.03
N VAL A 163 -9.81 1.32 -7.24
CA VAL A 163 -11.01 0.48 -7.07
C VAL A 163 -11.82 0.52 -8.36
N ASP A 164 -12.23 -0.66 -8.84
CA ASP A 164 -13.06 -0.76 -10.04
C ASP A 164 -14.53 -0.36 -9.78
N ALA A 165 -15.35 -0.35 -10.84
CA ALA A 165 -16.76 0.00 -10.74
C ALA A 165 -17.58 -0.99 -9.88
N GLY A 166 -17.10 -2.22 -9.69
CA GLY A 166 -17.71 -3.24 -8.84
C GLY A 166 -17.31 -3.13 -7.36
N GLY A 167 -16.42 -2.18 -7.02
CA GLY A 167 -15.93 -2.00 -5.66
C GLY A 167 -14.74 -2.90 -5.30
N LYS A 168 -14.19 -3.67 -6.25
CA LYS A 168 -13.00 -4.50 -6.02
C LYS A 168 -11.75 -3.61 -6.04
N THR A 169 -10.90 -3.77 -5.02
CA THR A 169 -9.57 -3.15 -5.01
C THR A 169 -8.69 -3.80 -6.06
N VAL A 170 -8.24 -3.01 -7.03
CA VAL A 170 -7.32 -3.41 -8.10
C VAL A 170 -5.88 -3.26 -7.66
N MET A 171 -5.57 -2.21 -6.91
CA MET A 171 -4.22 -1.90 -6.43
C MET A 171 -4.28 -1.09 -5.14
N GLN A 172 -3.32 -1.30 -4.25
CA GLN A 172 -3.11 -0.45 -3.09
C GLN A 172 -1.62 -0.29 -2.79
N VAL A 173 -1.17 0.94 -2.55
CA VAL A 173 0.21 1.28 -2.22
C VAL A 173 0.27 2.29 -1.08
N GLY A 174 1.32 2.23 -0.26
CA GLY A 174 1.62 3.26 0.73
C GLY A 174 2.06 4.57 0.07
N LEU A 175 1.89 5.71 0.76
CA LEU A 175 2.30 7.03 0.27
C LEU A 175 3.57 7.57 0.93
N ALA A 176 4.23 6.75 1.76
CA ALA A 176 5.51 7.13 2.35
C ALA A 176 6.51 7.56 1.27
N GLN A 177 7.08 8.77 1.41
CA GLN A 177 8.01 9.39 0.47
C GLN A 177 7.45 9.71 -0.94
N ALA A 178 6.14 9.53 -1.17
CA ALA A 178 5.51 9.82 -2.46
C ALA A 178 5.67 11.28 -2.87
N ALA A 179 5.52 12.20 -1.90
CA ALA A 179 5.61 13.64 -2.13
C ALA A 179 6.94 14.02 -2.80
N ARG A 180 8.06 13.54 -2.23
CA ARG A 180 9.40 13.81 -2.75
C ARG A 180 9.57 13.28 -4.18
N ALA A 181 9.17 12.04 -4.43
CA ALA A 181 9.31 11.43 -5.75
C ALA A 181 8.46 12.15 -6.80
N VAL A 182 7.18 12.40 -6.50
CA VAL A 182 6.25 13.05 -7.44
C VAL A 182 6.67 14.49 -7.73
N GLN A 183 7.06 15.26 -6.72
CA GLN A 183 7.56 16.64 -6.91
C GLN A 183 8.82 16.67 -7.78
N ALA A 184 9.79 15.79 -7.53
CA ALA A 184 11.01 15.71 -8.33
C ALA A 184 10.70 15.39 -9.79
N THR A 185 9.74 14.50 -10.05
CA THR A 185 9.31 14.10 -11.39
C THR A 185 8.59 15.23 -12.13
N ILE A 186 7.66 15.93 -11.46
CA ILE A 186 6.97 17.10 -12.04
C ILE A 186 7.99 18.16 -12.46
N ALA A 187 8.93 18.49 -11.57
CA ALA A 187 10.00 19.46 -11.86
C ALA A 187 10.89 18.99 -13.02
N ALA A 188 11.25 17.70 -13.07
CA ALA A 188 12.09 17.14 -14.13
C ALA A 188 11.42 17.15 -15.52
N CYS A 189 10.09 17.24 -15.58
CA CYS A 189 9.32 17.43 -16.81
C CYS A 189 9.12 18.90 -17.20
N GLY A 190 9.59 19.86 -16.36
CA GLY A 190 9.48 21.29 -16.64
C GLY A 190 8.12 21.92 -16.30
N TYR A 191 7.34 21.29 -15.41
CA TYR A 191 6.05 21.82 -14.96
C TYR A 191 6.16 22.73 -13.75
#